data_AF-A0A7J3J2S3-F1
#
_entry.id   AF-A0A7J3J2S3-F1
#
_cell.length_a   1.000
_cell.length_b   1.000
_cell.length_c   1.000
_cell.angle_alpha   90.00
_cell.angle_beta   90.00
_cell.angle_gamma   90.00
#
_symmetry.space_group_name_H-M   'P 1'
#
loop_
_entity.id
_entity.type
_entity.pdbx_description
1 polymer ?
#
loop_
_entity_poly.entity_id
_entity_poly.type
_entity_poly.pdbx_seq_one_letter_code
_entity_poly.pdbx_strand_id
1 'polypeptide(L)' 'MLKTILSAIGVYKLYEKWLWHQVKNHEKPEHIAIILDGNRRWASEKDMPPWLGHKKGAEKVEQLLE' A
#
# COMPACT_ATOMS: atom_id res chain seq x y z
N MET A 1 8.56 -8.74 -8.96
CA MET A 1 10.02 -8.99 -9.06
C MET A 1 10.84 -7.71 -9.06
N LEU A 2 10.68 -6.81 -10.04
CA LEU A 2 11.46 -5.55 -10.09
C LEU A 2 11.28 -4.65 -8.86
N LYS A 3 10.02 -4.43 -8.42
CA LYS A 3 9.71 -3.68 -7.18
C LYS A 3 10.44 -4.25 -5.96
N THR A 4 10.40 -5.57 -5.79
CA THR A 4 11.05 -6.29 -4.69
C THR A 4 12.56 -6.10 -4.68
N ILE A 5 13.19 -6.18 -5.87
CA ILE A 5 14.62 -5.93 -6.03
C ILE A 5 14.92 -4.46 -5.69
N LEU A 6 14.22 -3.50 -6.29
CA LEU A 6 14.41 -2.07 -6.05
C LEU A 6 14.21 -1.67 -4.57
N SER A 7 13.30 -2.34 -3.85
CA SER A 7 13.15 -2.19 -2.40
C SER A 7 14.34 -2.78 -1.63
N ALA A 8 14.88 -3.94 -2.04
CA ALA A 8 16.00 -4.59 -1.38
C ALA A 8 17.31 -3.79 -1.49
N ILE A 9 17.59 -3.19 -2.66
CA ILE A 9 18.74 -2.30 -2.87
C ILE A 9 18.52 -0.86 -2.36
N GLY A 10 17.39 -0.57 -1.71
CA GLY A 10 17.14 0.72 -1.06
C GLY A 10 16.78 1.88 -2.00
N VAL A 11 16.73 1.64 -3.32
CA VAL A 11 16.32 2.64 -4.33
C VAL A 11 14.91 3.15 -4.03
N TYR A 12 14.00 2.24 -3.66
CA TYR A 12 12.63 2.63 -3.28
C TYR A 12 12.60 3.56 -2.06
N LYS A 13 13.48 3.35 -1.07
CA LYS A 13 13.59 4.24 0.10
C LYS A 13 14.09 5.63 -0.28
N LEU A 14 15.05 5.71 -1.21
CA LEU A 14 15.54 7.00 -1.70
C LEU A 14 14.45 7.75 -2.48
N TYR A 15 13.71 7.02 -3.33
CA TYR A 15 12.58 7.56 -4.08
C TYR A 15 11.47 8.08 -3.16
N GLU A 16 11.10 7.31 -2.12
CA GLU A 16 10.15 7.75 -1.09
C GLU A 16 10.63 9.01 -0.36
N LYS A 17 11.92 9.09 0.02
CA LYS A 17 12.49 10.29 0.67
C LYS A 17 12.47 11.52 -0.25
N TRP A 18 12.65 11.33 -1.54
CA TRP A 18 12.56 12.39 -2.55
C TRP A 18 11.12 12.87 -2.73
N LEU A 19 10.15 11.96 -2.87
CA LEU A 19 8.73 12.31 -2.91
C LEU A 19 8.29 13.06 -1.65
N TRP A 20 8.74 12.58 -0.48
CA TRP A 20 8.46 13.25 0.78
C TRP A 20 8.96 14.70 0.81
N HIS A 21 10.15 14.96 0.27
CA HIS A 21 10.69 16.32 0.19
C HIS A 21 9.86 17.26 -0.69
N GLN A 22 9.17 16.72 -1.70
CA GLN A 22 8.30 17.51 -2.57
C GLN A 22 7.00 17.89 -1.89
N VAL A 23 6.43 17.01 -1.07
CA VAL A 23 5.08 17.21 -0.53
C VAL A 23 5.06 17.75 0.90
N LYS A 24 6.12 17.53 1.70
CA LYS A 24 6.11 17.80 3.16
C LYS A 24 5.83 19.25 3.57
N ASN A 25 6.15 20.21 2.71
CA ASN A 25 6.05 21.65 2.98
C ASN A 25 4.76 22.28 2.42
N HIS A 26 3.88 21.48 1.81
CA HIS A 26 2.60 21.93 1.29
C HIS A 26 1.48 21.69 2.30
N GLU A 27 0.35 22.35 2.09
CA GLU A 27 -0.87 22.07 2.85
C GLU A 27 -1.27 20.61 2.70
N LYS A 28 -1.59 19.99 3.84
CA LYS A 28 -1.97 18.58 3.92
C LYS A 28 -3.49 18.46 3.94
N PRO A 29 -4.06 17.42 3.32
CA PRO A 29 -5.49 17.15 3.48
C PRO A 29 -5.80 16.84 4.94
N GLU A 30 -6.88 17.43 5.46
CA GLU A 30 -7.35 17.19 6.82
C GLU A 30 -8.10 15.87 6.95
N HIS A 31 -8.63 15.34 5.84
CA HIS A 31 -9.40 14.11 5.81
C HIS A 31 -9.17 13.36 4.49
N ILE A 32 -8.96 12.04 4.59
CA ILE A 32 -8.79 11.14 3.44
C ILE A 32 -9.79 10.00 3.57
N ALA A 33 -10.60 9.80 2.54
CA ALA A 33 -11.46 8.62 2.41
C ALA A 33 -10.83 7.61 1.44
N ILE A 34 -10.87 6.33 1.81
CA ILE A 34 -10.26 5.24 1.02
C ILE A 34 -11.30 4.15 0.78
N ILE A 35 -11.48 3.77 -0.49
CA ILE A 35 -12.35 2.65 -0.88
C ILE A 35 -11.49 1.38 -0.96
N LEU A 36 -11.80 0.42 -0.11
CA LEU A 36 -11.08 -0.85 0.00
C LEU A 36 -11.63 -1.87 -1.00
N ASP A 37 -11.26 -1.72 -2.26
CA ASP A 37 -11.67 -2.61 -3.34
C ASP A 37 -10.53 -3.58 -3.75
N GLY A 38 -10.89 -4.65 -4.45
CA GLY A 38 -9.93 -5.58 -5.06
C GLY A 38 -9.63 -6.82 -4.22
N ASN A 39 -10.17 -6.94 -3.00
CA ASN A 39 -9.90 -8.08 -2.10
C ASN A 39 -10.17 -9.46 -2.74
N ARG A 40 -11.29 -9.60 -3.46
CA ARG A 40 -11.63 -10.85 -4.17
C ARG A 40 -10.70 -11.12 -5.36
N ARG A 41 -10.31 -10.07 -6.11
CA ARG A 41 -9.36 -10.18 -7.23
C ARG A 41 -7.97 -10.58 -6.73
N TRP A 42 -7.50 -9.94 -5.66
CA TRP A 42 -6.24 -10.26 -5.00
C TRP A 42 -6.19 -11.72 -4.51
N ALA A 43 -7.29 -12.24 -3.97
CA ALA A 43 -7.37 -13.65 -3.57
C ALA A 43 -7.31 -14.58 -4.78
N SER A 44 -8.04 -14.25 -5.86
CA SER A 44 -8.04 -15.02 -7.10
C SER A 44 -6.67 -15.07 -7.77
N GLU A 45 -5.91 -13.97 -7.80
CA GLU A 45 -4.54 -13.91 -8.34
C GLU A 45 -3.54 -14.78 -7.57
N LYS A 46 -3.94 -15.27 -6.39
CA LYS A 46 -3.12 -16.09 -5.49
C LYS A 46 -3.66 -17.50 -5.32
N ASP A 47 -4.66 -17.89 -6.13
CA ASP A 47 -5.38 -19.16 -6.00
C ASP A 47 -5.94 -19.37 -4.58
N MET A 48 -6.37 -18.27 -3.93
CA MET A 48 -6.90 -18.26 -2.57
C MET A 48 -8.42 -18.05 -2.55
N PRO A 49 -9.12 -18.64 -1.56
CA PRO A 49 -10.52 -18.34 -1.32
C PRO A 49 -10.84 -16.87 -1.03
N PRO A 50 -12.03 -16.35 -1.43
CA PRO A 50 -12.38 -14.93 -1.29
C PRO A 50 -12.31 -14.37 0.14
N TRP A 51 -12.67 -15.15 1.17
CA TRP A 51 -12.65 -14.71 2.56
C TRP A 51 -11.23 -14.40 3.07
N LEU A 52 -10.21 -15.06 2.52
CA LEU A 52 -8.81 -14.72 2.83
C LEU A 52 -8.43 -13.36 2.23
N GLY A 53 -8.96 -13.02 1.06
CA GLY A 53 -8.84 -11.68 0.50
C GLY A 53 -9.46 -10.60 1.39
N HIS A 54 -10.64 -10.86 1.94
CA HIS A 54 -11.29 -9.95 2.90
C HIS A 54 -10.46 -9.79 4.18
N LYS A 55 -9.96 -10.89 4.75
CA LYS A 55 -9.07 -10.85 5.92
C LYS A 55 -7.81 -10.02 5.65
N LYS A 56 -7.17 -10.24 4.50
CA LYS A 56 -5.96 -9.50 4.09
C LYS A 56 -6.24 -8.03 3.81
N GLY A 57 -7.43 -7.71 3.29
CA GLY A 57 -7.91 -6.33 3.17
C GLY A 57 -8.01 -5.66 4.53
N ALA A 58 -8.62 -6.32 5.53
CA ALA A 58 -8.72 -5.78 6.90
C ALA A 58 -7.34 -5.56 7.54
N GLU A 59 -6.45 -6.55 7.49
CA GLU A 59 -5.06 -6.42 8.00
C GLU A 59 -4.30 -5.26 7.33
N LYS A 60 -4.54 -5.00 6.04
CA LYS A 60 -3.91 -3.89 5.32
C LYS A 60 -4.43 -2.53 5.79
N VAL A 61 -5.70 -2.43 6.20
CA VAL A 61 -6.27 -1.21 6.75
C VAL A 61 -5.72 -0.92 8.13
N GLU A 62 -5.62 -1.95 8.98
CA GLU A 62 -5.00 -1.82 10.31
C GLU A 62 -3.56 -1.27 10.16
N GLN A 63 -2.75 -1.85 9.28
CA GLN A 63 -1.39 -1.37 8.97
C GLN A 63 -1.31 0.04 8.38
N LEU A 64 -2.40 0.54 7.78
CA LEU A 64 -2.44 1.89 7.21
C LEU A 64 -2.74 2.93 8.30
N LEU A 65 -3.51 2.53 9.32
CA LEU A 65 -3.95 3.38 10.41
C LEU A 65 -2.95 3.40 11.59
N GLU A 66 -2.12 2.36 11.71
CA GLU A 66 -0.94 2.31 12.58
C GLU A 66 0.18 3.24 12.11
#